data_AF-A0AAU6PHS4-F1
#
_entry.id   AF-A0AAU6PHS4-F1
#
_cell.length_a   1.000
_cell.length_b   1.000
_cell.length_c   1.000
_cell.angle_alpha   90.00
_cell.angle_beta   90.00
_cell.angle_gamma   90.00
#
_symmetry.space_group_name_H-M   'P 1'
#
loop_
_entity.id
_entity.type
_entity.pdbx_description
1 polymer ?
#
loop_
_entity_poly.entity_id
_entity_poly.type
_entity_poly.pdbx_seq_one_letter_code
_entity_poly.pdbx_strand_id
1 'polypeptide(L)'
;MMIVRALFLLFVLFVSVQSHAKLDDGLYANLHTNQGDIIVKLAYEKTPLTVINFVGLAEGTKFSNKQLGKPYYNGLKFHRVIQDFMIQGGDPEGNGTGGPGYKFADEITDLTHDRPGILSMANAGPNTNGSQFFITHTATVHLDGKHTVFGHVVKGMGIVNRIKKGDFIRKLKIIRVGEKAKKFQTDEKAFQAHNQKNLDKEKARQTQKYEKLINFVKANYKEATATKSGYFMQINHQGNGARPNTGNIAKINLSIDLADGTKVHEAGEPLTFAVGMNKIVKAIDESVSEMQVGEKRTIIARYMQVFNKDIADNLLVILNLELLSIK
;
A
#
# COMPACT_ATOMS: atom_id res chain seq x y z
N MET A 1 22.49 34.87 -72.12
CA MET A 1 23.01 35.07 -70.75
C MET A 1 21.82 35.20 -69.79
N MET A 2 21.10 34.11 -69.53
CA MET A 2 19.88 34.07 -68.70
C MET A 2 19.72 32.66 -68.12
N ILE A 3 20.69 32.23 -67.33
CA ILE A 3 20.63 31.00 -66.53
C ILE A 3 21.31 31.36 -65.21
N VAL A 4 20.85 30.77 -64.11
CA VAL A 4 21.39 30.92 -62.74
C VAL A 4 20.86 32.13 -61.97
N ARG A 5 19.57 32.14 -61.57
CA ARG A 5 19.14 32.88 -60.36
C ARG A 5 17.84 32.41 -59.68
N ALA A 6 17.21 31.33 -60.12
CA ALA A 6 15.89 30.91 -59.59
C ALA A 6 15.83 29.50 -58.98
N LEU A 7 16.97 28.88 -58.64
CA LEU A 7 17.02 27.49 -58.14
C LEU A 7 17.70 27.33 -56.77
N PHE A 8 17.78 28.40 -55.97
CA PHE A 8 18.42 28.39 -54.65
C PHE A 8 17.48 28.69 -53.48
N LEU A 9 16.15 28.63 -53.71
CA LEU A 9 15.13 28.96 -52.71
C LEU A 9 14.18 27.80 -52.36
N LEU A 10 14.49 26.57 -52.81
CA LEU A 10 13.67 25.38 -52.55
C LEU A 10 14.45 24.19 -51.98
N PHE A 11 15.51 24.43 -51.21
CA PHE A 11 16.26 23.37 -50.53
C PHE A 11 16.68 23.72 -49.10
N VAL A 12 15.84 24.48 -48.40
CA VAL A 12 15.94 24.66 -46.92
C VAL A 12 14.57 24.40 -46.30
N LEU A 13 13.87 23.36 -46.76
CA LEU A 13 12.90 22.70 -45.91
C LEU A 13 13.72 21.90 -44.91
N PHE A 14 13.95 22.54 -43.76
CA PHE A 14 14.46 21.97 -42.53
C PHE A 14 14.06 20.50 -42.42
N VAL A 15 15.00 19.63 -42.77
CA VAL A 15 15.06 18.27 -42.26
C VAL A 15 15.34 18.44 -40.77
N SER A 16 14.27 18.72 -40.02
CA SER A 16 14.26 18.60 -38.57
C SER A 16 14.30 17.10 -38.27
N VAL A 17 15.47 16.50 -38.48
CA VAL A 17 15.81 15.26 -37.77
C VAL A 17 15.85 15.69 -36.31
N GLN A 18 14.71 15.59 -35.62
CA GLN A 18 14.72 15.52 -34.18
C GLN A 18 15.61 14.33 -33.84
N SER A 19 16.86 14.64 -33.49
CA SER A 19 17.81 13.73 -32.89
C SER A 19 17.19 13.23 -31.59
N HIS A 20 16.37 12.18 -31.71
CA HIS A 20 16.00 11.38 -30.58
C HIS A 20 17.23 10.54 -30.31
N ALA A 21 17.98 10.91 -29.27
CA ALA A 21 19.01 10.05 -28.72
C ALA A 21 18.43 8.63 -28.62
N LYS A 22 19.11 7.68 -29.26
CA LYS A 22 18.67 6.28 -29.33
C LYS A 22 18.64 5.76 -27.89
N LEU A 23 17.46 5.33 -27.43
CA LEU A 23 17.33 4.71 -26.11
C LEU A 23 18.03 3.36 -26.13
N ASP A 24 18.75 3.02 -25.05
CA ASP A 24 19.32 1.70 -24.84
C ASP A 24 18.21 0.65 -24.66
N ASP A 25 18.58 -0.63 -24.75
CA ASP A 25 17.70 -1.74 -24.41
C ASP A 25 17.07 -1.54 -23.00
N GLY A 26 15.75 -1.73 -22.94
CA GLY A 26 14.97 -1.49 -21.74
C GLY A 26 13.50 -1.21 -22.00
N LEU A 27 12.76 -1.10 -20.91
CA LEU A 27 11.36 -0.73 -20.88
C LEU A 27 11.23 0.71 -20.38
N TYR A 28 10.52 1.56 -21.10
CA TYR A 28 10.39 2.97 -20.78
C TYR A 28 8.93 3.41 -20.83
N ALA A 29 8.63 4.50 -20.12
CA ALA A 29 7.39 5.23 -20.28
C ALA A 29 7.69 6.69 -20.65
N ASN A 30 7.05 7.19 -21.70
CA ASN A 30 7.02 8.61 -22.04
C ASN A 30 5.70 9.20 -21.56
N LEU A 31 5.77 10.07 -20.55
CA LEU A 31 4.67 10.87 -20.07
C LEU A 31 4.64 12.16 -20.90
N HIS A 32 3.75 12.20 -21.88
CA HIS A 32 3.45 13.44 -22.61
C HIS A 32 2.59 14.32 -21.72
N THR A 33 3.19 15.30 -21.06
CA THR A 33 2.47 16.24 -20.18
C THR A 33 2.12 17.53 -20.92
N ASN A 34 1.32 18.39 -20.30
CA ASN A 34 1.12 19.75 -20.81
C ASN A 34 2.35 20.67 -20.66
N GLN A 35 3.41 20.26 -19.95
CA GLN A 35 4.67 21.00 -19.80
C GLN A 35 5.81 20.46 -20.68
N GLY A 36 5.59 19.33 -21.36
CA GLY A 36 6.57 18.62 -22.18
C GLY A 36 6.66 17.13 -21.86
N ASP A 37 7.63 16.46 -22.47
CA ASP A 37 7.83 15.02 -22.34
C ASP A 37 8.77 14.66 -21.18
N ILE A 38 8.36 13.70 -20.36
CA ILE A 38 9.19 13.07 -19.33
C ILE A 38 9.35 11.60 -19.71
N ILE A 39 10.58 11.15 -19.96
CA ILE A 39 10.87 9.74 -20.25
C ILE A 39 11.52 9.13 -19.01
N VAL A 40 10.92 8.04 -18.53
CA VAL A 40 11.42 7.23 -17.42
C VAL A 40 11.84 5.84 -17.91
N LYS A 41 12.96 5.32 -17.42
CA LYS A 41 13.36 3.92 -17.56
C LYS A 41 12.78 3.11 -16.41
N LEU A 42 12.11 2.01 -16.71
CA LEU A 42 11.40 1.16 -15.76
C LEU A 42 12.26 -0.03 -15.33
N ALA A 43 12.29 -0.32 -14.03
CA ALA A 43 13.10 -1.36 -13.42
C ALA A 43 12.40 -2.74 -13.43
N TYR A 44 11.92 -3.17 -14.60
CA TYR A 44 11.04 -4.35 -14.75
C TYR A 44 11.65 -5.69 -14.29
N GLU A 45 12.98 -5.78 -14.20
CA GLU A 45 13.67 -6.98 -13.68
C GLU A 45 13.75 -6.99 -12.14
N LYS A 46 13.76 -5.82 -11.50
CA LYS A 46 13.87 -5.68 -10.03
C LYS A 46 12.51 -5.58 -9.35
N THR A 47 11.56 -4.88 -9.97
CA THR A 47 10.20 -4.66 -9.45
C THR A 47 9.14 -5.06 -10.49
N PRO A 48 9.09 -6.35 -10.88
CA PRO A 48 8.24 -6.82 -11.97
C PRO A 48 6.75 -6.60 -11.70
N LEU A 49 6.23 -6.85 -10.48
CA LEU A 49 4.80 -6.70 -10.20
C LEU A 49 4.36 -5.24 -10.37
N THR A 50 5.16 -4.31 -9.87
CA THR A 50 4.92 -2.87 -9.95
C THR A 50 4.97 -2.37 -11.38
N VAL A 51 5.97 -2.83 -12.17
CA VAL A 51 6.09 -2.42 -13.57
C VAL A 51 4.99 -3.04 -14.43
N ILE A 52 4.61 -4.30 -14.19
CA ILE A 52 3.44 -4.93 -14.82
C ILE A 52 2.18 -4.10 -14.55
N ASN A 53 1.96 -3.72 -13.29
CA ASN A 53 0.82 -2.88 -12.92
C ASN A 53 0.83 -1.53 -13.68
N PHE A 54 1.94 -0.81 -13.63
CA PHE A 54 2.06 0.51 -14.25
C PHE A 54 1.88 0.45 -15.77
N VAL A 55 2.54 -0.49 -16.43
CA VAL A 55 2.47 -0.67 -17.89
C VAL A 55 1.07 -1.14 -18.31
N GLY A 56 0.49 -2.12 -17.60
CA GLY A 56 -0.84 -2.62 -17.92
C GLY A 56 -1.93 -1.57 -17.75
N LEU A 57 -1.82 -0.72 -16.72
CA LEU A 57 -2.70 0.44 -16.55
C LEU A 57 -2.49 1.48 -17.67
N ALA A 58 -1.24 1.77 -18.03
CA ALA A 58 -0.93 2.69 -19.12
C ALA A 58 -1.51 2.24 -20.47
N GLU A 59 -1.46 0.94 -20.77
CA GLU A 59 -1.93 0.38 -22.03
C GLU A 59 -3.41 -0.01 -22.00
N GLY A 60 -4.05 -0.01 -20.82
CA GLY A 60 -5.43 -0.45 -20.64
C GLY A 60 -5.60 -1.98 -20.71
N THR A 61 -4.53 -2.77 -20.57
CA THR A 61 -4.55 -4.24 -20.56
C THR A 61 -4.77 -4.83 -19.18
N LYS A 62 -4.86 -3.97 -18.15
CA LYS A 62 -5.10 -4.33 -16.76
C LYS A 62 -6.49 -3.87 -16.31
N PHE A 63 -7.18 -4.69 -15.52
CA PHE A 63 -8.43 -4.26 -14.90
C PHE A 63 -8.20 -3.10 -13.93
N SER A 64 -9.15 -2.17 -13.90
CA SER A 64 -9.17 -1.05 -12.97
C SER A 64 -10.61 -0.54 -12.80
N ASN A 65 -10.80 0.57 -12.09
CA ASN A 65 -12.05 1.33 -12.07
C ASN A 65 -12.37 2.05 -13.40
N LYS A 66 -11.57 1.85 -14.46
CA LYS A 66 -11.86 2.25 -15.83
C LYS A 66 -12.12 1.02 -16.71
N GLN A 67 -12.87 1.21 -17.80
CA GLN A 67 -13.13 0.16 -18.79
C GLN A 67 -11.84 -0.44 -19.34
N LEU A 68 -11.77 -1.77 -19.45
CA LEU A 68 -10.66 -2.48 -20.08
C LEU A 68 -10.46 -1.98 -21.53
N GLY A 69 -9.21 -1.86 -21.95
CA GLY A 69 -8.81 -1.28 -23.24
C GLY A 69 -8.66 0.24 -23.22
N LYS A 70 -9.05 0.93 -22.13
CA LYS A 70 -8.85 2.37 -21.98
C LYS A 70 -7.57 2.66 -21.18
N PRO A 71 -6.60 3.41 -21.74
CA PRO A 71 -5.42 3.87 -21.01
C PRO A 71 -5.77 4.61 -19.73
N TYR A 72 -5.22 4.15 -18.61
CA TYR A 72 -5.59 4.62 -17.27
C TYR A 72 -5.10 6.05 -16.98
N TYR A 73 -3.83 6.33 -17.28
CA TYR A 73 -3.17 7.57 -16.87
C TYR A 73 -3.48 8.79 -17.74
N ASN A 74 -4.07 8.58 -18.92
CA ASN A 74 -4.40 9.68 -19.83
C ASN A 74 -5.45 10.60 -19.19
N GLY A 75 -5.15 11.90 -19.16
CA GLY A 75 -5.95 12.94 -18.54
C GLY A 75 -5.74 13.11 -17.03
N LEU A 76 -4.97 12.24 -16.37
CA LEU A 76 -4.76 12.35 -14.92
C LEU A 76 -3.82 13.51 -14.57
N LYS A 77 -4.13 14.16 -13.45
CA LYS A 77 -3.40 15.32 -12.94
C LYS A 77 -2.26 14.92 -12.01
N PHE A 78 -1.24 15.76 -11.96
CA PHE A 78 -0.33 15.85 -10.83
C PHE A 78 -1.03 16.63 -9.71
N HIS A 79 -1.71 15.89 -8.84
CA HIS A 79 -2.59 16.46 -7.81
C HIS A 79 -1.83 17.01 -6.60
N ARG A 80 -0.59 16.54 -6.38
CA ARG A 80 0.28 16.98 -5.30
C ARG A 80 1.68 17.24 -5.83
N VAL A 81 2.13 18.47 -5.69
CA VAL A 81 3.48 18.92 -6.10
C VAL A 81 4.06 19.66 -4.91
N ILE A 82 5.23 19.24 -4.47
CA ILE A 82 5.98 19.88 -3.39
C ILE A 82 7.34 20.23 -3.95
N GLN A 83 7.61 21.53 -4.04
CA GLN A 83 8.89 22.05 -4.53
C GLN A 83 10.04 21.45 -3.72
N ASP A 84 11.14 21.13 -4.41
CA ASP A 84 12.32 20.49 -3.83
C ASP A 84 12.05 19.15 -3.11
N PHE A 85 10.92 18.51 -3.42
CA PHE A 85 10.62 17.15 -2.94
C PHE A 85 10.17 16.24 -4.07
N MET A 86 8.96 16.40 -4.61
CA MET A 86 8.42 15.52 -5.65
C MET A 86 7.19 16.08 -6.38
N ILE A 87 6.88 15.48 -7.53
CA ILE A 87 5.57 15.55 -8.20
C ILE A 87 4.86 14.22 -8.08
N GLN A 88 3.58 14.22 -7.67
CA GLN A 88 2.77 13.02 -7.48
C GLN A 88 1.53 13.06 -8.38
N GLY A 89 1.29 11.95 -9.07
CA GLY A 89 0.18 11.75 -10.00
C GLY A 89 -0.41 10.34 -9.91
N GLY A 90 -1.18 9.95 -10.93
CA GLY A 90 -1.77 8.60 -11.01
C GLY A 90 -3.07 8.41 -10.22
N ASP A 91 -3.67 9.49 -9.72
CA ASP A 91 -4.96 9.48 -9.04
C ASP A 91 -6.11 9.84 -10.02
N PRO A 92 -7.11 8.97 -10.21
CA PRO A 92 -8.29 9.25 -11.04
C PRO A 92 -9.20 10.35 -10.48
N GLU A 93 -9.23 10.56 -9.17
CA GLU A 93 -10.07 11.58 -8.52
C GLU A 93 -9.36 12.94 -8.48
N GLY A 94 -8.02 12.95 -8.47
CA GLY A 94 -7.19 14.14 -8.45
C GLY A 94 -7.15 14.86 -7.10
N ASN A 95 -7.53 14.18 -6.02
CA ASN A 95 -7.59 14.69 -4.65
C ASN A 95 -6.62 13.96 -3.69
N GLY A 96 -5.96 12.90 -4.16
CA GLY A 96 -5.03 12.04 -3.43
C GLY A 96 -5.64 10.75 -2.86
N THR A 97 -6.96 10.56 -2.93
CA THR A 97 -7.66 9.41 -2.29
C THR A 97 -8.02 8.28 -3.25
N GLY A 98 -8.04 8.54 -4.56
CA GLY A 98 -8.41 7.56 -5.56
C GLY A 98 -7.31 6.55 -5.87
N GLY A 99 -7.68 5.53 -6.65
CA GLY A 99 -6.79 4.47 -7.11
C GLY A 99 -7.46 3.58 -8.14
N PRO A 100 -6.84 2.45 -8.51
CA PRO A 100 -7.33 1.59 -9.59
C PRO A 100 -8.41 0.61 -9.13
N GLY A 101 -8.82 0.65 -7.85
CA GLY A 101 -9.81 -0.27 -7.26
C GLY A 101 -9.22 -1.49 -6.56
N TYR A 102 -7.90 -1.58 -6.45
CA TYR A 102 -7.19 -2.65 -5.73
C TYR A 102 -5.87 -2.13 -5.15
N LYS A 103 -5.26 -2.95 -4.30
CA LYS A 103 -3.95 -2.72 -3.69
C LYS A 103 -3.04 -3.95 -3.90
N PHE A 104 -1.73 -3.74 -3.92
CA PHE A 104 -0.75 -4.81 -4.00
C PHE A 104 0.51 -4.53 -3.16
N ALA A 105 1.30 -5.59 -2.95
CA ALA A 105 2.47 -5.60 -2.09
C ALA A 105 3.59 -4.64 -2.55
N ASP A 106 4.45 -4.25 -1.62
CA ASP A 106 5.70 -3.54 -1.95
C ASP A 106 6.76 -4.49 -2.53
N GLU A 107 7.61 -3.96 -3.42
CA GLU A 107 8.81 -4.64 -3.94
C GLU A 107 10.06 -3.86 -3.51
N ILE A 108 10.43 -3.99 -2.23
CA ILE A 108 11.63 -3.33 -1.69
C ILE A 108 12.88 -4.08 -2.19
N THR A 109 13.78 -3.34 -2.85
CA THR A 109 15.03 -3.84 -3.43
C THR A 109 16.22 -2.98 -2.98
N ASP A 110 17.36 -3.12 -3.66
CA ASP A 110 18.52 -2.23 -3.54
C ASP A 110 18.34 -0.87 -4.24
N LEU A 111 17.20 -0.64 -4.89
CA LEU A 111 16.87 0.66 -5.48
C LEU A 111 16.43 1.66 -4.41
N THR A 112 17.06 2.83 -4.40
CA THR A 112 16.86 3.88 -3.39
C THR A 112 16.55 5.23 -4.04
N HIS A 113 16.17 6.21 -3.22
CA HIS A 113 15.89 7.59 -3.63
C HIS A 113 17.16 8.45 -3.51
N ASP A 114 18.24 8.02 -4.16
CA ASP A 114 19.59 8.56 -4.02
C ASP A 114 19.84 9.86 -4.81
N ARG A 115 18.93 10.25 -5.72
CA ARG A 115 19.10 11.39 -6.63
C ARG A 115 17.76 11.95 -7.13
N PRO A 116 17.78 13.10 -7.83
CA PRO A 116 16.62 13.60 -8.58
C PRO A 116 16.08 12.60 -9.61
N GLY A 117 14.77 12.65 -9.85
CA GLY A 117 14.12 11.93 -10.93
C GLY A 117 13.84 10.46 -10.62
N ILE A 118 13.82 10.04 -9.36
CA ILE A 118 13.46 8.67 -8.98
C ILE A 118 11.95 8.52 -9.06
N LEU A 119 11.49 7.48 -9.77
CA LEU A 119 10.08 7.12 -9.94
C LEU A 119 9.71 6.02 -8.94
N SER A 120 8.71 6.29 -8.10
CA SER A 120 8.36 5.40 -6.99
C SER A 120 6.85 5.40 -6.74
N MET A 121 6.32 4.30 -6.18
CA MET A 121 4.90 4.17 -5.88
C MET A 121 4.52 5.01 -4.66
N ALA A 122 3.43 5.76 -4.77
CA ALA A 122 2.79 6.32 -3.58
C ALA A 122 1.95 5.23 -2.90
N ASN A 123 2.01 5.17 -1.57
CA ASN A 123 1.24 4.22 -0.77
C ASN A 123 0.74 4.90 0.52
N ALA A 124 -0.25 4.28 1.17
CA ALA A 124 -0.82 4.72 2.45
C ALA A 124 -0.30 3.86 3.63
N GLY A 125 0.91 3.31 3.47
CA GLY A 125 1.50 2.30 4.35
C GLY A 125 1.88 1.02 3.60
N PRO A 126 2.53 0.07 4.28
CA PRO A 126 3.05 -1.15 3.66
C PRO A 126 1.98 -1.92 2.87
N ASN A 127 2.34 -2.41 1.70
CA ASN A 127 1.51 -3.24 0.81
C ASN A 127 0.21 -2.56 0.36
N THR A 128 0.23 -1.24 0.18
CA THR A 128 -0.93 -0.48 -0.31
C THR A 128 -0.69 0.22 -1.64
N ASN A 129 0.21 -0.31 -2.47
CA ASN A 129 0.46 0.23 -3.80
C ASN A 129 -0.78 0.11 -4.68
N GLY A 130 -1.02 1.12 -5.53
CA GLY A 130 -2.14 1.17 -6.46
C GLY A 130 -1.73 1.72 -7.81
N SER A 131 -2.27 2.87 -8.20
CA SER A 131 -1.92 3.57 -9.45
C SER A 131 -1.12 4.85 -9.21
N GLN A 132 -1.13 5.37 -7.99
CA GLN A 132 -0.46 6.62 -7.69
C GLN A 132 1.06 6.43 -7.63
N PHE A 133 1.78 7.36 -8.23
CA PHE A 133 3.24 7.37 -8.28
C PHE A 133 3.75 8.80 -8.03
N PHE A 134 5.02 8.91 -7.69
CA PHE A 134 5.72 10.19 -7.63
C PHE A 134 7.08 10.14 -8.32
N ILE A 135 7.55 11.30 -8.76
CA ILE A 135 8.89 11.52 -9.30
C ILE A 135 9.59 12.56 -8.41
N THR A 136 10.77 12.23 -7.88
CA THR A 136 11.50 13.11 -6.95
C THR A 136 12.14 14.30 -7.67
N HIS A 137 12.17 15.46 -7.02
CA HIS A 137 12.97 16.62 -7.43
C HIS A 137 14.42 16.52 -6.95
N THR A 138 14.65 15.85 -5.82
CA THR A 138 15.93 15.72 -5.14
C THR A 138 16.10 14.31 -4.58
N ALA A 139 17.24 14.01 -3.94
CA ALA A 139 17.42 12.77 -3.18
C ALA A 139 16.50 12.77 -1.94
N THR A 140 15.81 11.66 -1.69
CA THR A 140 14.81 11.53 -0.61
C THR A 140 14.98 10.24 0.18
N VAL A 141 16.19 10.03 0.72
CA VAL A 141 16.59 8.78 1.42
C VAL A 141 15.66 8.35 2.57
N HIS A 142 14.93 9.28 3.18
CA HIS A 142 13.95 8.97 4.23
C HIS A 142 12.74 8.15 3.74
N LEU A 143 12.59 7.99 2.42
CA LEU A 143 11.60 7.15 1.75
C LEU A 143 12.10 5.73 1.42
N ASP A 144 13.41 5.48 1.60
CA ASP A 144 14.01 4.17 1.31
C ASP A 144 13.40 3.08 2.20
N GLY A 145 13.14 1.92 1.60
CA GLY A 145 12.47 0.80 2.26
C GLY A 145 10.97 0.99 2.54
N LYS A 146 10.40 2.16 2.21
CA LYS A 146 8.98 2.48 2.45
C LYS A 146 8.15 2.56 1.17
N HIS A 147 8.78 2.92 0.06
CA HIS A 147 8.13 3.07 -1.24
C HIS A 147 8.87 2.26 -2.29
N THR A 148 8.12 1.57 -3.15
CA THR A 148 8.69 0.75 -4.23
C THR A 148 9.24 1.66 -5.33
N VAL A 149 10.57 1.75 -5.42
CA VAL A 149 11.26 2.42 -6.54
C VAL A 149 11.20 1.51 -7.77
N PHE A 150 10.55 1.97 -8.83
CA PHE A 150 10.31 1.16 -10.04
C PHE A 150 10.81 1.82 -11.33
N GLY A 151 11.55 2.93 -11.22
CA GLY A 151 12.20 3.55 -12.37
C GLY A 151 12.92 4.84 -12.05
N HIS A 152 13.42 5.51 -13.09
CA HIS A 152 13.98 6.85 -12.98
C HIS A 152 13.89 7.62 -14.30
N VAL A 153 13.91 8.95 -14.21
CA VAL A 153 13.91 9.86 -15.36
C VAL A 153 15.23 9.74 -16.11
N VAL A 154 15.15 9.51 -17.42
CA VAL A 154 16.29 9.52 -18.35
C VAL A 154 16.25 10.71 -19.31
N LYS A 155 15.09 11.35 -19.48
CA LYS A 155 14.93 12.60 -20.23
C LYS A 155 13.80 13.43 -19.64
N GLY A 156 13.98 14.74 -19.62
CA GLY A 156 12.92 15.67 -19.19
C GLY A 156 12.93 15.99 -17.70
N MET A 157 14.07 15.88 -17.01
CA MET A 157 14.18 16.34 -15.60
C MET A 157 13.84 17.83 -15.45
N GLY A 158 14.22 18.66 -16.43
CA GLY A 158 13.78 20.05 -16.47
C GLY A 158 12.27 20.23 -16.69
N ILE A 159 11.56 19.23 -17.23
CA ILE A 159 10.09 19.23 -17.30
C ILE A 159 9.51 18.87 -15.93
N VAL A 160 10.05 17.84 -15.27
CA VAL A 160 9.67 17.43 -13.91
C VAL A 160 9.67 18.64 -12.98
N ASN A 161 10.77 19.41 -12.98
CA ASN A 161 10.92 20.60 -12.13
C ASN A 161 9.95 21.75 -12.48
N ARG A 162 9.35 21.76 -13.69
CA ARG A 162 8.37 22.77 -14.11
C ARG A 162 6.92 22.38 -13.86
N ILE A 163 6.65 21.09 -13.62
CA ILE A 163 5.30 20.61 -13.32
C ILE A 163 4.78 21.32 -12.08
N LYS A 164 3.56 21.83 -12.18
CA LYS A 164 2.80 22.46 -11.10
C LYS A 164 1.58 21.62 -10.76
N LYS A 165 1.03 21.84 -9.56
CA LYS A 165 -0.23 21.20 -9.16
C LYS A 165 -1.31 21.50 -10.20
N GLY A 166 -1.98 20.44 -10.68
CA GLY A 166 -3.04 20.53 -11.69
C GLY A 166 -2.57 20.36 -13.13
N ASP A 167 -1.26 20.39 -13.40
CA ASP A 167 -0.71 19.89 -14.68
C ASP A 167 -1.09 18.43 -14.86
N PHE A 168 -1.11 17.94 -16.10
CA PHE A 168 -1.70 16.66 -16.42
C PHE A 168 -0.96 15.89 -17.51
N ILE A 169 -1.15 14.58 -17.49
CA ILE A 169 -0.62 13.65 -18.48
C ILE A 169 -1.61 13.62 -19.64
N ARG A 170 -1.23 14.20 -20.80
CA ARG A 170 -2.03 14.11 -22.03
C ARG A 170 -2.09 12.66 -22.51
N LYS A 171 -0.93 12.00 -22.53
CA LYS A 171 -0.79 10.61 -22.95
C LYS A 171 0.40 9.96 -22.26
N LEU A 172 0.22 8.74 -21.76
CA LEU A 172 1.33 7.90 -21.31
C LEU A 172 1.59 6.81 -22.37
N LYS A 173 2.79 6.80 -22.95
CA LYS A 173 3.19 5.84 -23.99
C LYS A 173 4.30 4.93 -23.47
N ILE A 174 4.14 3.63 -23.64
CA ILE A 174 5.15 2.62 -23.31
C ILE A 174 6.07 2.41 -24.52
N ILE A 175 7.38 2.32 -24.27
CA ILE A 175 8.42 2.10 -25.28
C ILE A 175 9.22 0.86 -24.86
N ARG A 176 9.28 -0.14 -25.75
CA ARG A 176 9.99 -1.41 -25.54
C ARG A 176 11.18 -1.47 -26.49
N VAL A 177 12.40 -1.44 -25.95
CA VAL A 177 13.65 -1.54 -26.74
C VAL A 177 14.39 -2.81 -26.33
N GLY A 178 14.80 -3.60 -27.32
CA GLY A 178 15.44 -4.90 -27.09
C GLY A 178 14.45 -6.05 -26.87
N GLU A 179 14.93 -7.28 -27.07
CA GLU A 179 14.08 -8.48 -27.07
C GLU A 179 13.50 -8.81 -25.68
N LYS A 180 14.26 -8.59 -24.61
CA LYS A 180 13.77 -8.80 -23.23
C LYS A 180 12.57 -7.92 -22.92
N ALA A 181 12.65 -6.62 -23.20
CA ALA A 181 11.57 -5.68 -22.94
C ALA A 181 10.34 -5.95 -23.80
N LYS A 182 10.51 -6.37 -25.07
CA LYS A 182 9.41 -6.77 -25.96
C LYS A 182 8.67 -8.01 -25.47
N LYS A 183 9.38 -8.98 -24.87
CA LYS A 183 8.81 -10.24 -24.36
C LYS A 183 8.22 -10.11 -22.95
N PHE A 184 8.47 -9.01 -22.24
CA PHE A 184 7.96 -8.80 -20.90
C PHE A 184 6.43 -8.59 -20.92
N GLN A 185 5.70 -9.56 -20.37
CA GLN A 185 4.24 -9.56 -20.34
C GLN A 185 3.72 -8.67 -19.22
N THR A 186 2.78 -7.79 -19.54
CA THR A 186 2.28 -6.72 -18.64
C THR A 186 0.76 -6.67 -18.56
N ASP A 187 0.09 -7.77 -18.93
CA ASP A 187 -1.37 -7.88 -18.88
C ASP A 187 -1.88 -8.33 -17.50
N GLU A 188 -3.20 -8.39 -17.37
CA GLU A 188 -3.85 -8.85 -16.13
C GLU A 188 -3.38 -10.25 -15.71
N LYS A 189 -3.17 -11.18 -16.64
CA LYS A 189 -2.74 -12.54 -16.33
C LYS A 189 -1.32 -12.54 -15.72
N ALA A 190 -0.40 -11.78 -16.30
CA ALA A 190 0.95 -11.62 -15.78
C ALA A 190 0.93 -10.98 -14.38
N PHE A 191 0.04 -10.00 -14.15
CA PHE A 191 -0.12 -9.38 -12.84
C PHE A 191 -0.62 -10.40 -11.80
N GLN A 192 -1.66 -11.15 -12.11
CA GLN A 192 -2.22 -12.14 -11.17
C GLN A 192 -1.20 -13.24 -10.83
N ALA A 193 -0.44 -13.72 -11.82
CA ALA A 193 0.60 -14.71 -11.58
C ALA A 193 1.69 -14.20 -10.61
N HIS A 194 2.14 -12.95 -10.76
CA HIS A 194 3.12 -12.35 -9.85
C HIS A 194 2.51 -12.03 -8.48
N ASN A 195 1.28 -11.51 -8.44
CA ASN A 195 0.61 -11.13 -7.22
C ASN A 195 0.27 -12.34 -6.34
N GLN A 196 -0.11 -13.48 -6.95
CA GLN A 196 -0.43 -14.71 -6.22
C GLN A 196 0.74 -15.18 -5.34
N LYS A 197 1.98 -15.11 -5.85
CA LYS A 197 3.18 -15.46 -5.07
C LYS A 197 3.32 -14.60 -3.80
N ASN A 198 2.99 -13.30 -3.89
CA ASN A 198 3.03 -12.40 -2.74
C ASN A 198 1.89 -12.70 -1.76
N LEU A 199 0.69 -13.00 -2.27
CA LEU A 199 -0.44 -13.42 -1.44
C LEU A 199 -0.16 -14.73 -0.70
N ASP A 200 0.46 -15.70 -1.36
CA ASP A 200 0.84 -16.98 -0.76
C ASP A 200 1.90 -16.79 0.34
N LYS A 201 2.90 -15.93 0.09
CA LYS A 201 3.93 -15.59 1.09
C LYS A 201 3.32 -14.90 2.31
N GLU A 202 2.41 -13.95 2.11
CA GLU A 202 1.73 -13.28 3.22
C GLU A 202 0.83 -14.26 3.98
N LYS A 203 0.09 -15.12 3.28
CA LYS A 203 -0.71 -16.18 3.90
C LYS A 203 0.16 -17.10 4.75
N ALA A 204 1.31 -17.56 4.24
CA ALA A 204 2.24 -18.39 4.99
C ALA A 204 2.79 -17.67 6.24
N ARG A 205 3.13 -16.38 6.12
CA ARG A 205 3.55 -15.55 7.27
C ARG A 205 2.44 -15.45 8.32
N GLN A 206 1.19 -15.24 7.90
CA GLN A 206 0.05 -15.16 8.82
C GLN A 206 -0.23 -16.50 9.50
N THR A 207 -0.13 -17.62 8.76
CA THR A 207 -0.21 -18.97 9.34
C THR A 207 0.86 -19.18 10.40
N GLN A 208 2.12 -18.83 10.11
CA GLN A 208 3.21 -18.95 11.07
C GLN A 208 2.99 -18.06 12.32
N LYS A 209 2.51 -16.83 12.13
CA LYS A 209 2.14 -15.91 13.24
C LYS A 209 1.04 -16.52 14.11
N TYR A 210 0.05 -17.18 13.51
CA TYR A 210 -1.06 -17.83 14.22
C TYR A 210 -0.63 -19.12 14.93
N GLU A 211 0.25 -19.92 14.32
CA GLU A 211 0.85 -21.09 14.98
C GLU A 211 1.63 -20.71 16.24
N LYS A 212 2.36 -19.58 16.20
CA LYS A 212 3.02 -19.03 17.39
C LYS A 212 2.04 -18.69 18.51
N LEU A 213 0.88 -18.09 18.18
CA LEU A 213 -0.19 -17.85 19.16
C LEU A 213 -0.69 -19.16 19.75
N ILE A 214 -0.99 -20.16 18.91
CA ILE A 214 -1.46 -21.47 19.37
C ILE A 214 -0.46 -22.11 20.33
N ASN A 215 0.83 -22.11 19.96
CA ASN A 215 1.88 -22.70 20.78
C ASN A 215 2.04 -21.97 22.12
N PHE A 216 2.00 -20.64 22.11
CA PHE A 216 2.02 -19.84 23.33
C PHE A 216 0.83 -20.14 24.24
N VAL A 217 -0.39 -20.20 23.69
CA VAL A 217 -1.60 -20.51 24.45
C VAL A 217 -1.52 -21.92 25.03
N LYS A 218 -1.16 -22.94 24.25
CA LYS A 218 -1.01 -24.32 24.73
C LYS A 218 -0.02 -24.47 25.88
N ALA A 219 1.06 -23.69 25.86
CA ALA A 219 2.09 -23.72 26.90
C ALA A 219 1.65 -23.03 28.19
N ASN A 220 0.90 -21.93 28.11
CA ASN A 220 0.66 -21.02 29.23
C ASN A 220 -0.80 -20.98 29.74
N TYR A 221 -1.77 -21.38 28.93
CA TYR A 221 -3.22 -21.26 29.21
C TYR A 221 -3.96 -22.55 28.81
N LYS A 222 -3.85 -23.58 29.65
CA LYS A 222 -4.35 -24.94 29.33
C LYS A 222 -5.87 -25.03 29.16
N GLU A 223 -6.60 -24.13 29.80
CA GLU A 223 -8.07 -24.09 29.76
C GLU A 223 -8.60 -23.11 28.71
N ALA A 224 -7.71 -22.48 27.94
CA ALA A 224 -8.11 -21.54 26.93
C ALA A 224 -8.76 -22.22 25.72
N THR A 225 -9.81 -21.60 25.19
CA THR A 225 -10.55 -22.06 24.01
C THR A 225 -10.47 -21.04 22.89
N ALA A 226 -10.46 -21.52 21.64
CA ALA A 226 -10.41 -20.66 20.46
C ALA A 226 -11.78 -20.07 20.15
N THR A 227 -11.82 -18.79 19.81
CA THR A 227 -13.02 -18.09 19.35
C THR A 227 -13.15 -18.14 17.82
N LYS A 228 -14.35 -17.87 17.32
CA LYS A 228 -14.61 -17.69 15.87
C LYS A 228 -13.80 -16.53 15.26
N SER A 229 -13.44 -15.55 16.09
CA SER A 229 -12.62 -14.39 15.74
C SER A 229 -11.11 -14.67 15.78
N GLY A 230 -10.70 -15.90 16.10
CA GLY A 230 -9.31 -16.37 16.02
C GLY A 230 -8.40 -15.89 17.17
N TYR A 231 -8.96 -15.40 18.26
CA TYR A 231 -8.24 -15.23 19.54
C TYR A 231 -8.67 -16.31 20.55
N PHE A 232 -7.98 -16.42 21.67
CA PHE A 232 -8.26 -17.40 22.71
C PHE A 232 -8.82 -16.74 23.96
N MET A 233 -9.67 -17.46 24.70
CA MET A 233 -10.21 -17.01 25.98
C MET A 233 -10.11 -18.09 27.03
N GLN A 234 -9.82 -17.70 28.26
CA GLN A 234 -9.86 -18.56 29.45
C GLN A 234 -10.69 -17.88 30.53
N ILE A 235 -11.69 -18.58 31.07
CA ILE A 235 -12.45 -18.10 32.22
C ILE A 235 -11.67 -18.45 33.48
N ASN A 236 -11.15 -17.45 34.18
CA ASN A 236 -10.33 -17.64 35.38
C ASN A 236 -11.19 -17.68 36.65
N HIS A 237 -12.38 -17.08 36.61
CA HIS A 237 -13.34 -17.11 37.70
C HIS A 237 -14.74 -16.98 37.12
N GLN A 238 -15.64 -17.91 37.45
CA GLN A 238 -17.02 -17.90 37.00
C GLN A 238 -17.80 -16.80 37.71
N GLY A 239 -18.52 -15.97 36.94
CA GLY A 239 -19.48 -15.02 37.51
C GLY A 239 -20.79 -15.72 37.88
N ASN A 240 -21.53 -15.15 38.82
CA ASN A 240 -22.85 -15.65 39.22
C ASN A 240 -23.98 -14.66 38.94
N GLY A 241 -23.66 -13.47 38.41
CA GLY A 241 -24.64 -12.46 38.09
C GLY A 241 -25.24 -12.59 36.68
N ALA A 242 -26.03 -11.59 36.32
CA ALA A 242 -26.67 -11.50 35.02
C ALA A 242 -25.64 -11.31 33.89
N ARG A 243 -26.01 -11.74 32.68
CA ARG A 243 -25.28 -11.41 31.45
C ARG A 243 -25.80 -10.08 30.87
N PRO A 244 -24.93 -9.25 30.27
CA PRO A 244 -25.38 -8.06 29.57
C PRO A 244 -26.15 -8.40 28.30
N ASN A 245 -27.19 -7.63 28.02
CA ASN A 245 -27.80 -7.56 26.70
C ASN A 245 -27.14 -6.44 25.87
N THR A 246 -27.32 -6.50 24.55
CA THR A 246 -26.89 -5.41 23.65
C THR A 246 -27.48 -4.07 24.11
N GLY A 247 -26.63 -3.05 24.20
CA GLY A 247 -26.98 -1.72 24.67
C GLY A 247 -26.83 -1.50 26.18
N ASN A 248 -26.70 -2.56 26.99
CA ASN A 248 -26.38 -2.39 28.41
C ASN A 248 -25.03 -1.71 28.60
N ILE A 249 -24.91 -0.90 29.64
CA ILE A 249 -23.67 -0.28 30.07
C ILE A 249 -22.93 -1.26 30.99
N ALA A 250 -21.89 -1.90 30.48
CA ALA A 250 -21.00 -2.73 31.27
C ALA A 250 -19.93 -1.86 31.95
N LYS A 251 -19.57 -2.21 33.19
CA LYS A 251 -18.43 -1.67 33.93
C LYS A 251 -17.42 -2.79 34.16
N ILE A 252 -16.18 -2.60 33.70
CA ILE A 252 -15.13 -3.62 33.76
C ILE A 252 -13.85 -3.10 34.41
N ASN A 253 -13.11 -3.97 35.08
CA ASN A 253 -11.66 -3.78 35.23
C ASN A 253 -10.96 -4.37 34.00
N LEU A 254 -9.93 -3.67 33.53
CA LEU A 254 -9.12 -4.08 32.39
C LEU A 254 -7.64 -3.90 32.76
N SER A 255 -6.85 -4.94 32.56
CA SER A 255 -5.39 -4.81 32.43
C SER A 255 -4.93 -5.40 31.11
N ILE A 256 -3.84 -4.88 30.58
CA ILE A 256 -3.26 -5.28 29.31
C ILE A 256 -1.77 -5.52 29.52
N ASP A 257 -1.37 -6.76 29.28
CA ASP A 257 0.03 -7.20 29.34
C ASP A 257 0.49 -7.71 27.97
N LEU A 258 1.79 -7.76 27.78
CA LEU A 258 2.44 -8.45 26.67
C LEU A 258 2.86 -9.85 27.11
N ALA A 259 3.02 -10.76 26.15
CA ALA A 259 3.44 -12.13 26.43
C ALA A 259 4.82 -12.27 27.10
N ASP A 260 5.67 -11.24 27.05
CA ASP A 260 6.94 -11.19 27.77
C ASP A 260 6.81 -10.71 29.23
N GLY A 261 5.59 -10.42 29.69
CA GLY A 261 5.29 -9.91 31.03
C GLY A 261 5.30 -8.38 31.14
N THR A 262 5.60 -7.65 30.07
CA THR A 262 5.53 -6.19 30.06
C THR A 262 4.09 -5.73 30.27
N LYS A 263 3.86 -4.87 31.27
CA LYS A 263 2.55 -4.27 31.52
C LYS A 263 2.35 -3.03 30.65
N VAL A 264 1.32 -3.04 29.83
CA VAL A 264 0.95 -1.93 28.95
C VAL A 264 -0.09 -1.03 29.62
N HIS A 265 -1.01 -1.63 30.36
CA HIS A 265 -2.05 -0.93 31.10
C HIS A 265 -2.37 -1.72 32.37
N GLU A 266 -2.16 -1.10 33.53
CA GLU A 266 -2.58 -1.68 34.80
C GLU A 266 -4.05 -1.39 35.08
N ALA A 267 -4.70 -2.29 35.81
CA ALA A 267 -6.08 -2.07 36.25
C ALA A 267 -6.14 -0.86 37.19
N GLY A 268 -6.76 0.22 36.71
CA GLY A 268 -7.01 1.44 37.46
C GLY A 268 -8.51 1.70 37.61
N GLU A 269 -8.94 2.90 37.23
CA GLU A 269 -10.36 3.24 37.21
C GLU A 269 -11.15 2.31 36.25
N PRO A 270 -12.28 1.73 36.69
CA PRO A 270 -13.04 0.82 35.84
C PRO A 270 -13.59 1.51 34.58
N LEU A 271 -13.49 0.82 33.46
CA LEU A 271 -13.96 1.29 32.17
C LEU A 271 -15.45 0.99 32.00
N THR A 272 -16.21 1.95 31.48
CA THR A 272 -17.64 1.77 31.15
C THR A 272 -17.89 1.92 29.67
N PHE A 273 -18.68 1.03 29.08
CA PHE A 273 -19.08 1.11 27.68
C PHE A 273 -20.41 0.40 27.42
N ALA A 274 -21.08 0.75 26.32
CA ALA A 274 -22.29 0.07 25.86
C ALA A 274 -21.94 -1.21 25.09
N VAL A 275 -22.42 -2.35 25.58
CA VAL A 275 -22.14 -3.69 25.02
C VAL A 275 -22.79 -3.85 23.65
N GLY A 276 -22.05 -4.42 22.70
CA GLY A 276 -22.49 -4.69 21.33
C GLY A 276 -22.57 -3.44 20.42
N MET A 277 -22.05 -2.29 20.88
CA MET A 277 -22.11 -1.03 20.14
C MET A 277 -20.80 -0.68 19.43
N ASN A 278 -19.79 -1.58 19.46
CA ASN A 278 -18.48 -1.39 18.85
C ASN A 278 -17.77 -0.10 19.31
N LYS A 279 -17.99 0.30 20.57
CA LYS A 279 -17.38 1.49 21.19
C LYS A 279 -16.03 1.20 21.85
N ILE A 280 -15.66 -0.08 21.93
CA ILE A 280 -14.42 -0.58 22.49
C ILE A 280 -13.81 -1.59 21.52
N VAL A 281 -12.58 -2.03 21.80
CA VAL A 281 -11.93 -3.13 21.08
C VAL A 281 -12.88 -4.32 20.98
N LYS A 282 -13.09 -4.79 19.74
CA LYS A 282 -14.04 -5.86 19.41
C LYS A 282 -13.88 -7.11 20.27
N ALA A 283 -12.65 -7.55 20.54
CA ALA A 283 -12.40 -8.72 21.38
C ALA A 283 -12.91 -8.53 22.83
N ILE A 284 -12.84 -7.32 23.38
CA ILE A 284 -13.39 -6.99 24.70
C ILE A 284 -14.92 -6.98 24.64
N ASP A 285 -15.50 -6.32 23.62
CA ASP A 285 -16.95 -6.21 23.47
C ASP A 285 -17.61 -7.59 23.33
N GLU A 286 -17.10 -8.43 22.42
CA GLU A 286 -17.54 -9.81 22.22
C GLU A 286 -17.40 -10.63 23.51
N SER A 287 -16.26 -10.54 24.20
CA SER A 287 -16.05 -11.27 25.44
C SER A 287 -17.04 -10.87 26.53
N VAL A 288 -17.21 -9.57 26.77
CA VAL A 288 -18.09 -9.04 27.82
C VAL A 288 -19.55 -9.40 27.55
N SER A 289 -19.98 -9.45 26.28
CA SER A 289 -21.35 -9.90 25.92
C SER A 289 -21.67 -11.34 26.38
N GLU A 290 -20.64 -12.17 26.52
CA GLU A 290 -20.76 -13.57 26.94
C GLU A 290 -20.42 -13.77 28.43
N MET A 291 -19.94 -12.73 29.12
CA MET A 291 -19.55 -12.78 30.53
C MET A 291 -20.77 -12.64 31.45
N GLN A 292 -20.65 -13.23 32.64
CA GLN A 292 -21.55 -12.94 33.77
C GLN A 292 -20.95 -11.88 34.70
N VAL A 293 -21.79 -11.07 35.34
CA VAL A 293 -21.31 -10.18 36.41
C VAL A 293 -20.60 -11.00 37.49
N GLY A 294 -19.42 -10.51 37.91
CA GLY A 294 -18.48 -11.19 38.80
C GLY A 294 -17.43 -12.04 38.07
N GLU A 295 -17.58 -12.31 36.76
CA GLU A 295 -16.65 -13.17 36.03
C GLU A 295 -15.29 -12.49 35.81
N LYS A 296 -14.20 -13.27 35.90
CA LYS A 296 -12.86 -12.89 35.43
C LYS A 296 -12.44 -13.73 34.24
N ARG A 297 -11.99 -13.07 33.18
CA ARG A 297 -11.62 -13.71 31.91
C ARG A 297 -10.32 -13.16 31.37
N THR A 298 -9.46 -14.04 30.87
CA THR A 298 -8.28 -13.64 30.09
C THR A 298 -8.55 -13.85 28.61
N ILE A 299 -8.21 -12.85 27.80
CA ILE A 299 -8.18 -12.91 26.35
C ILE A 299 -6.71 -12.95 25.91
N ILE A 300 -6.35 -13.90 25.06
CA ILE A 300 -5.02 -14.01 24.46
C ILE A 300 -5.15 -13.84 22.94
N ALA A 301 -4.56 -12.77 22.41
CA ALA A 301 -4.69 -12.39 21.01
C ALA A 301 -3.38 -11.87 20.43
N ARG A 302 -3.27 -11.82 19.10
CA ARG A 302 -2.20 -11.05 18.45
C ARG A 302 -2.51 -9.56 18.56
N TYR A 303 -1.49 -8.72 18.72
CA TYR A 303 -1.62 -7.27 18.81
C TYR A 303 -2.45 -6.66 17.67
N MET A 304 -2.25 -7.16 16.44
CA MET A 304 -3.01 -6.76 15.26
C MET A 304 -4.52 -7.00 15.40
N GLN A 305 -4.95 -8.07 16.07
CA GLN A 305 -6.37 -8.39 16.26
C GLN A 305 -7.04 -7.45 17.27
N VAL A 306 -6.26 -6.86 18.19
CA VAL A 306 -6.76 -6.00 19.27
C VAL A 306 -6.73 -4.53 18.83
N PHE A 307 -5.61 -4.08 18.24
CA PHE A 307 -5.36 -2.67 17.96
C PHE A 307 -5.38 -2.31 16.47
N ASN A 308 -5.66 -3.29 15.59
CA ASN A 308 -5.64 -3.12 14.13
C ASN A 308 -4.33 -2.49 13.62
N LYS A 309 -3.22 -2.85 14.24
CA LYS A 309 -1.86 -2.40 13.91
C LYS A 309 -0.97 -3.61 13.80
N ASP A 310 -0.35 -3.81 12.64
CA ASP A 310 0.71 -4.81 12.51
C ASP A 310 2.02 -4.16 12.99
N ILE A 311 2.55 -4.69 14.08
CA ILE A 311 3.88 -4.33 14.59
C ILE A 311 4.82 -5.48 14.26
N ALA A 312 6.08 -5.16 13.98
CA ALA A 312 7.04 -6.08 13.36
C ALA A 312 7.25 -7.39 14.15
N ASP A 313 6.90 -7.42 15.45
CA ASP A 313 7.33 -8.47 16.38
C ASP A 313 6.30 -9.54 16.72
N ASN A 314 5.20 -9.68 15.94
CA ASN A 314 4.17 -10.69 16.20
C ASN A 314 3.70 -10.70 17.67
N LEU A 315 3.62 -9.51 18.25
CA LEU A 315 3.43 -9.32 19.67
C LEU A 315 2.08 -9.92 20.09
N LEU A 316 2.10 -10.70 21.16
CA LEU A 316 0.89 -11.26 21.76
C LEU A 316 0.47 -10.36 22.93
N VAL A 317 -0.83 -10.14 23.03
CA VAL A 317 -1.46 -9.30 24.04
C VAL A 317 -2.35 -10.17 24.90
N ILE A 318 -2.24 -9.96 26.21
CA ILE A 318 -3.01 -10.63 27.24
C ILE A 318 -3.91 -9.55 27.86
N LEU A 319 -5.22 -9.67 27.68
CA LEU A 319 -6.20 -8.76 28.30
C LEU A 319 -6.87 -9.50 29.44
N ASN A 320 -6.75 -8.98 30.65
CA ASN A 320 -7.45 -9.54 31.81
C ASN A 320 -8.64 -8.65 32.14
N LEU A 321 -9.83 -9.24 32.07
CA LEU A 321 -11.11 -8.60 32.30
C LEU A 321 -11.75 -9.09 33.59
N GLU A 322 -12.43 -8.19 34.27
CA GLU A 322 -13.40 -8.51 35.32
C GLU A 322 -14.68 -7.72 35.06
N LEU A 323 -15.82 -8.40 34.92
CA LEU A 323 -17.11 -7.74 34.73
C LEU A 323 -17.72 -7.38 36.09
N LEU A 324 -17.66 -6.10 36.46
CA LEU A 324 -18.07 -5.62 37.77
C LEU A 324 -19.58 -5.42 37.91
N SER A 325 -20.21 -4.86 36.88
CA SER A 325 -21.65 -4.58 36.88
C SER A 325 -22.17 -4.32 35.47
N ILE A 326 -23.49 -4.46 35.30
CA ILE A 326 -24.22 -4.06 34.10
C ILE A 326 -25.36 -3.11 34.49
N LYS A 327 -25.70 -2.16 33.62
CA LYS A 327 -26.84 -1.26 33.75
C LYS A 327 -27.63 -1.16 32.45
#